data_AF-A0A0Q6U6L6-F1
#
_entry.id   AF-A0A0Q6U6L6-F1
#
_cell.length_a   1.000
_cell.length_b   1.000
_cell.length_c   1.000
_cell.angle_alpha   90.00
_cell.angle_beta   90.00
_cell.angle_gamma   90.00
#
_symmetry.space_group_name_H-M   'P 1'
#
loop_
_entity.id
_entity.type
_entity.pdbx_description
1 polymer ?
#
loop_
_entity_poly.entity_id
_entity_poly.type
_entity_poly.pdbx_seq_one_letter_code
_entity_poly.pdbx_strand_id
1 'polypeptide(L)'
;MIAFWIAAAGLSAATAGLVLRGAARARPVDDAQTRLEPHRRRLAEVERLAIDGLLAETELKAARVEAGRGLLAAADQAESWPRDGLGPRKAVVAAIGAACVATAGLYVVLGRPELPDQPYAQRVAEWKAADPSTLEPEKIAAVLEGVAAERPKDVEPLLFLAKARAVAGDLSGAEAALRKAVRLAPKRADVWSLLGETFVMEAKGDVGADAKLAFGEALKVDPNDLRARYYLARGKIAEGDVQGGLSDWRALRASLPTTDPGYAALSQEMAQVEATGRLPSAEPAADANPQVQGMIAGMVEGLAARLAQAPDDPDGWVRLVRAYAVLGETAKRDAALARATARFKDQPKVLSALRQAADTPAQKTAPEVTKP
;
A
#
# COMPACT_ATOMS: atom_id res chain seq x y z
N MET A 1 11.18 -10.18 -17.57
CA MET A 1 11.07 -8.72 -17.40
C MET A 1 11.83 -7.93 -18.47
N ILE A 2 13.10 -8.24 -18.77
CA ILE A 2 13.92 -7.51 -19.77
C ILE A 2 13.35 -7.60 -21.20
N ALA A 3 12.84 -8.77 -21.62
CA ALA A 3 12.26 -8.95 -22.96
C ALA A 3 11.02 -8.07 -23.22
N PHE A 4 10.20 -7.81 -22.18
CA PHE A 4 9.05 -6.91 -22.28
C PHE A 4 9.50 -5.47 -22.52
N TRP A 5 10.50 -5.00 -21.78
CA TRP A 5 11.04 -3.65 -21.94
C TRP A 5 11.71 -3.44 -23.30
N ILE A 6 12.40 -4.45 -23.83
CA ILE A 6 12.97 -4.39 -25.19
C ILE A 6 11.86 -4.30 -26.24
N ALA A 7 10.80 -5.09 -26.12
CA ALA A 7 9.66 -5.05 -27.04
C ALA A 7 8.90 -3.71 -26.96
N ALA A 8 8.67 -3.18 -25.76
CA ALA A 8 8.01 -1.89 -25.54
C ALA A 8 8.83 -0.71 -26.08
N ALA A 9 10.16 -0.73 -25.88
CA ALA A 9 11.07 0.26 -26.43
C ALA A 9 11.12 0.20 -27.96
N GLY A 10 11.16 -1.00 -28.55
CA GLY A 10 11.13 -1.19 -30.00
C GLY A 10 9.84 -0.66 -30.63
N LEU A 11 8.68 -0.96 -30.01
CA LEU A 11 7.38 -0.47 -30.50
C LEU A 11 7.29 1.06 -30.38
N SER A 12 7.78 1.64 -29.29
CA SER A 12 7.80 3.09 -29.08
C SER A 12 8.72 3.82 -30.07
N ALA A 13 9.88 3.23 -30.40
CA ALA A 13 10.78 3.78 -31.42
C ALA A 13 10.15 3.71 -32.83
N ALA A 14 9.43 2.63 -33.14
CA ALA A 14 8.73 2.48 -34.41
C ALA A 14 7.59 3.48 -34.57
N THR A 15 6.78 3.70 -33.54
CA THR A 15 5.70 4.71 -33.56
C THR A 15 6.28 6.11 -33.67
N ALA A 16 7.32 6.45 -32.90
CA ALA A 16 8.02 7.72 -33.00
C ALA A 16 8.58 7.96 -34.42
N GLY A 17 9.20 6.94 -35.03
CA GLY A 17 9.71 7.01 -36.40
C GLY A 17 8.62 7.27 -37.44
N LEU A 18 7.44 6.66 -37.29
CA LEU A 18 6.29 6.90 -38.18
C LEU A 18 5.72 8.31 -38.01
N VAL A 19 5.62 8.81 -36.78
CA VAL A 19 5.16 10.18 -36.49
C VAL A 19 6.14 11.19 -37.05
N LEU A 20 7.45 11.02 -36.80
CA LEU A 20 8.49 11.91 -37.31
C LEU A 20 8.56 11.90 -38.84
N ARG A 21 8.38 10.74 -39.48
CA ARG A 21 8.30 10.63 -40.95
C ARG A 21 7.04 11.31 -41.49
N GLY A 22 5.92 11.23 -40.78
CA GLY A 22 4.70 11.95 -41.10
C GLY A 22 4.88 13.46 -40.99
N ALA A 23 5.48 13.93 -39.91
CA ALA A 23 5.80 15.34 -39.67
C ALA A 23 6.82 15.89 -40.68
N ALA A 24 7.87 15.13 -41.01
CA ALA A 24 8.86 15.51 -42.01
C ALA A 24 8.29 15.55 -43.45
N ARG A 25 7.16 14.87 -43.69
CA ARG A 25 6.43 14.91 -44.97
C ARG A 25 5.25 15.86 -44.97
N ALA A 26 4.86 16.39 -43.81
CA ALA A 26 3.86 17.43 -43.72
C ALA A 26 4.46 18.68 -44.37
N ARG A 27 3.89 19.11 -45.49
CA ARG A 27 4.24 20.42 -46.04
C ARG A 27 3.75 21.48 -45.06
N PRO A 28 4.56 22.51 -44.76
CA PRO A 28 4.13 23.59 -43.89
C PRO A 28 2.91 24.31 -44.48
N VAL A 29 2.15 24.96 -43.60
CA VAL A 29 0.93 25.79 -43.74
C VAL A 29 1.01 26.93 -44.80
N ASP A 30 2.04 26.90 -45.63
CA ASP A 30 2.42 27.89 -46.66
C ASP A 30 1.34 28.03 -47.76
N ASP A 31 0.63 26.95 -48.06
CA ASP A 31 -0.41 26.94 -49.11
C ASP A 31 -1.69 27.69 -48.67
N ALA A 32 -2.02 27.69 -47.38
CA ALA A 32 -3.15 28.44 -46.86
C ALA A 32 -2.85 29.95 -46.77
N GLN A 33 -1.64 30.33 -46.33
CA GLN A 33 -1.24 31.73 -46.24
C GLN A 33 -1.09 32.37 -47.63
N THR A 34 -0.44 31.67 -48.58
CA THR A 34 -0.28 32.14 -49.96
C THR A 34 -1.63 32.35 -50.67
N ARG A 35 -2.63 31.48 -50.39
CA ARG A 35 -3.98 31.61 -50.95
C ARG A 35 -4.76 32.80 -50.37
N LEU A 36 -4.61 33.09 -49.08
CA LEU A 36 -5.40 34.14 -48.41
C LEU A 36 -4.79 35.54 -48.57
N GLU A 37 -3.47 35.65 -48.77
CA GLU A 37 -2.74 36.91 -48.91
C GLU A 37 -3.34 37.88 -49.96
N PRO A 38 -3.65 37.46 -51.20
CA PRO A 38 -4.26 38.34 -52.20
C PRO A 38 -5.62 38.89 -51.78
N HIS A 39 -6.44 38.08 -51.10
CA HIS A 39 -7.77 38.49 -50.64
C HIS A 39 -7.70 39.44 -49.45
N ARG A 40 -6.75 39.23 -48.53
CA ARG A 40 -6.47 40.16 -47.42
C ARG A 40 -6.00 41.51 -47.92
N ARG A 41 -5.11 41.53 -48.92
CA ARG A 41 -4.63 42.77 -49.55
C ARG A 41 -5.77 43.55 -50.20
N ARG A 42 -6.68 42.88 -50.92
CA ARG A 42 -7.87 43.53 -51.50
C ARG A 42 -8.78 44.15 -50.45
N LEU A 43 -9.00 43.48 -49.32
CA LEU A 43 -9.81 44.04 -48.24
C LEU A 43 -9.15 45.28 -47.62
N ALA A 44 -7.83 45.21 -47.37
CA ALA A 44 -7.06 46.34 -46.84
C ALA A 44 -7.03 47.53 -47.81
N GLU A 45 -6.99 47.28 -49.11
CA GLU A 45 -7.05 48.33 -50.14
C GLU A 45 -8.40 49.04 -50.16
N VAL A 46 -9.52 48.30 -50.06
CA VAL A 46 -10.87 48.87 -49.94
C VAL A 46 -10.99 49.75 -48.68
N GLU A 47 -10.45 49.30 -47.54
CA GLU A 47 -10.44 50.08 -46.30
C GLU A 47 -9.57 51.34 -46.41
N ARG A 48 -8.43 51.25 -47.08
CA ARG A 48 -7.54 52.40 -47.30
C ARG A 48 -8.20 53.46 -48.19
N LEU A 49 -8.81 53.07 -49.30
CA LEU A 49 -9.52 54.00 -50.19
C LEU A 49 -10.70 54.68 -49.48
N ALA A 50 -11.34 54.00 -48.52
CA ALA A 50 -12.37 54.61 -47.68
C ALA A 50 -11.81 55.67 -46.73
N ILE A 51 -10.69 55.38 -46.06
CA ILE A 51 -10.01 56.32 -45.16
C ILE A 51 -9.56 57.57 -45.94
N ASP A 52 -9.07 57.38 -47.17
CA ASP A 52 -8.63 58.47 -48.05
C ASP A 52 -9.82 59.26 -48.65
N GLY A 53 -11.06 58.91 -48.32
CA GLY A 53 -12.27 59.59 -48.77
C GLY A 53 -12.62 59.36 -50.24
N LEU A 54 -11.99 58.38 -50.88
CA LEU A 54 -12.11 58.08 -52.32
C LEU A 54 -13.25 57.10 -52.64
N LEU A 55 -13.96 56.59 -51.62
CA LEU A 55 -15.12 55.72 -51.78
C LEU A 55 -16.34 56.29 -51.06
N ALA A 56 -17.48 56.37 -51.73
CA ALA A 56 -18.74 56.76 -51.11
C ALA A 56 -19.19 55.69 -50.09
N GLU A 57 -19.86 56.12 -49.01
CA GLU A 57 -20.21 55.25 -47.88
C GLU A 57 -21.15 54.09 -48.27
N THR A 58 -21.98 54.29 -49.29
CA THR A 58 -22.86 53.27 -49.87
C THR A 58 -22.10 52.24 -50.71
N GLU A 59 -21.04 52.66 -51.39
CA GLU A 59 -20.19 51.79 -52.21
C GLU A 59 -19.21 50.99 -51.35
N LEU A 60 -18.74 51.59 -50.24
CA LEU A 60 -17.86 50.94 -49.28
C LEU A 60 -18.49 49.68 -48.67
N LYS A 61 -19.76 49.76 -48.26
CA LYS A 61 -20.46 48.59 -47.68
C LYS A 61 -20.54 47.45 -48.69
N ALA A 62 -20.85 47.74 -49.96
CA ALA A 62 -20.92 46.74 -51.01
C ALA A 62 -19.52 46.14 -51.32
N ALA A 63 -18.50 46.98 -51.47
CA ALA A 63 -17.13 46.56 -51.75
C ALA A 63 -16.54 45.69 -50.63
N ARG A 64 -16.82 46.03 -49.36
CA ARG A 64 -16.37 45.25 -48.20
C ARG A 64 -17.05 43.90 -48.11
N VAL A 65 -18.34 43.82 -48.44
CA VAL A 65 -19.08 42.55 -48.49
C VAL A 65 -18.53 41.64 -49.57
N GLU A 66 -18.23 42.16 -50.76
CA GLU A 66 -17.68 41.35 -51.86
C GLU A 66 -16.25 40.88 -51.57
N ALA A 67 -15.38 41.77 -51.07
CA ALA A 67 -14.01 41.42 -50.68
C ALA A 67 -14.00 40.41 -49.51
N GLY A 68 -14.87 40.60 -48.52
CA GLY A 68 -15.05 39.68 -47.40
C GLY A 68 -15.60 38.32 -47.84
N ARG A 69 -16.54 38.29 -48.78
CA ARG A 69 -17.08 37.05 -49.36
C ARG A 69 -16.03 36.29 -50.13
N GLY A 70 -15.15 36.97 -50.87
CA GLY A 70 -14.03 36.36 -51.55
C GLY A 70 -13.00 35.75 -50.58
N LEU A 71 -12.70 36.46 -49.48
CA LEU A 71 -11.81 35.94 -48.44
C LEU A 71 -12.41 34.73 -47.71
N LEU A 72 -13.70 34.77 -47.37
CA LEU A 72 -14.41 33.65 -46.77
C LEU A 72 -14.50 32.46 -47.72
N ALA A 73 -14.79 32.67 -49.02
CA ALA A 73 -14.81 31.61 -50.01
C ALA A 73 -13.43 30.98 -50.26
N ALA A 74 -12.35 31.76 -50.14
CA ALA A 74 -10.98 31.26 -50.20
C ALA A 74 -10.57 30.51 -48.92
N ALA A 75 -11.10 30.93 -47.76
CA ALA A 75 -10.89 30.24 -46.47
C ALA A 75 -11.71 28.94 -46.35
N ASP A 76 -12.94 28.93 -46.88
CA ASP A 76 -13.84 27.78 -46.90
C ASP A 76 -13.46 26.74 -47.97
N GLN A 77 -12.54 27.07 -48.88
CA GLN A 77 -11.79 26.07 -49.65
C GLN A 77 -10.83 25.35 -48.70
N ALA A 78 -11.43 24.54 -47.81
CA ALA A 78 -10.75 23.67 -46.87
C ALA A 78 -9.67 22.89 -47.61
N GLU A 79 -8.50 22.75 -46.99
CA GLU A 79 -7.47 21.83 -47.46
C GLU A 79 -8.11 20.46 -47.68
N SER A 80 -8.42 20.14 -48.93
CA SER A 80 -8.79 18.80 -49.30
C SER A 80 -7.50 18.00 -49.17
N TRP A 81 -7.31 17.38 -48.02
CA TRP A 81 -6.21 16.45 -47.80
C TRP A 81 -6.17 15.52 -49.03
N PRO A 82 -5.09 15.49 -49.82
CA PRO A 82 -5.05 14.66 -51.00
C PRO A 82 -5.39 13.24 -50.59
N ARG A 83 -6.52 12.71 -51.08
CA ARG A 83 -6.92 11.31 -50.87
C ARG A 83 -6.14 10.37 -51.78
N ASP A 84 -5.18 10.90 -52.54
CA ASP A 84 -4.39 10.15 -53.48
C ASP A 84 -3.34 9.32 -52.76
N GLY A 85 -3.61 8.02 -52.74
CA GLY A 85 -2.71 7.00 -52.22
C GLY A 85 -3.45 5.97 -51.37
N LEU A 86 -4.23 5.08 -51.99
CA LEU A 86 -4.59 3.80 -51.36
C LEU A 86 -3.35 2.99 -50.94
N GLY A 87 -2.18 3.23 -51.57
CA GLY A 87 -0.90 2.59 -51.28
C GLY A 87 -0.43 2.76 -49.82
N PRO A 88 -0.15 3.99 -49.34
CA PRO A 88 0.31 4.21 -47.96
C PRO A 88 -0.73 3.80 -46.91
N ARG A 89 -2.04 3.94 -47.18
CA ARG A 89 -3.09 3.48 -46.25
C ARG A 89 -3.12 1.96 -46.10
N LYS A 90 -3.04 1.22 -47.22
CA LYS A 90 -2.95 -0.25 -47.19
C LYS A 90 -1.67 -0.71 -46.49
N ALA A 91 -0.55 -0.03 -46.69
CA ALA A 91 0.71 -0.34 -46.02
C ALA A 91 0.64 -0.10 -44.50
N VAL A 92 -0.01 0.99 -44.05
CA VAL A 92 -0.22 1.26 -42.62
C VAL A 92 -1.15 0.22 -41.98
N VAL A 93 -2.27 -0.11 -42.63
CA VAL A 93 -3.19 -1.15 -42.13
C VAL A 93 -2.51 -2.52 -42.10
N ALA A 94 -1.72 -2.86 -43.12
CA ALA A 94 -0.94 -4.08 -43.16
C ALA A 94 0.13 -4.11 -42.05
N ALA A 95 0.79 -2.98 -41.77
CA ALA A 95 1.77 -2.86 -40.70
C ALA A 95 1.12 -3.01 -39.31
N ILE A 96 -0.06 -2.43 -39.09
CA ILE A 96 -0.83 -2.61 -37.84
C ILE A 96 -1.24 -4.08 -37.70
N GLY A 97 -1.76 -4.70 -38.75
CA GLY A 97 -2.11 -6.12 -38.75
C GLY A 97 -0.92 -7.01 -38.45
N ALA A 98 0.23 -6.76 -39.11
CA ALA A 98 1.47 -7.47 -38.87
C ALA A 98 1.98 -7.28 -37.43
N ALA A 99 1.87 -6.08 -36.88
CA ALA A 99 2.21 -5.81 -35.47
C ALA A 99 1.31 -6.59 -34.51
N CYS A 100 -0.01 -6.60 -34.72
CA CYS A 100 -0.93 -7.38 -33.89
C CYS A 100 -0.63 -8.89 -33.96
N VAL A 101 -0.37 -9.43 -35.16
CA VAL A 101 0.00 -10.84 -35.34
C VAL A 101 1.34 -11.16 -34.69
N ALA A 102 2.33 -10.28 -34.84
CA ALA A 102 3.63 -10.43 -34.19
C ALA A 102 3.51 -10.38 -32.66
N THR A 103 2.70 -9.48 -32.10
CA THR A 103 2.44 -9.41 -30.66
C THR A 103 1.69 -10.64 -30.16
N ALA A 104 0.68 -11.11 -30.89
CA ALA A 104 -0.03 -12.34 -30.56
C ALA A 104 0.91 -13.55 -30.61
N GLY A 105 1.71 -13.70 -31.66
CA GLY A 105 2.71 -14.76 -31.78
C GLY A 105 3.77 -14.69 -30.66
N LEU A 106 4.23 -13.49 -30.32
CA LEU A 106 5.16 -13.28 -29.21
C LEU A 106 4.54 -13.68 -27.87
N TYR A 107 3.26 -13.38 -27.65
CA TYR A 107 2.52 -13.83 -26.47
C TYR A 107 2.33 -15.35 -26.44
N VAL A 108 2.10 -16.00 -27.58
CA VAL A 108 2.04 -17.47 -27.64
C VAL A 108 3.39 -18.11 -27.29
N VAL A 109 4.50 -17.53 -27.74
CA VAL A 109 5.86 -18.09 -27.51
C VAL A 109 6.41 -17.78 -26.12
N LEU A 110 6.26 -16.54 -25.63
CA LEU A 110 6.84 -16.08 -24.35
C LEU A 110 5.84 -16.06 -23.19
N GLY A 111 4.55 -16.00 -23.50
CA GLY A 111 3.48 -15.95 -22.52
C GLY A 111 3.07 -17.32 -22.02
N ARG A 112 1.92 -17.36 -21.35
CA ARG A 112 1.32 -18.57 -20.78
C ARG A 112 -0.15 -18.63 -21.18
N PRO A 113 -0.48 -18.80 -22.48
CA PRO A 113 -1.86 -18.81 -22.96
C PRO A 113 -2.70 -19.95 -22.36
N GLU A 114 -2.02 -20.99 -21.88
CA GLU A 114 -2.61 -22.18 -21.24
C GLU A 114 -3.10 -21.92 -19.80
N LEU A 115 -2.72 -20.80 -19.16
CA LEU A 115 -3.17 -20.52 -17.80
C LEU A 115 -4.63 -20.07 -17.82
N PRO A 116 -5.53 -20.75 -17.09
CA PRO A 116 -6.91 -20.30 -16.97
C PRO A 116 -6.97 -18.96 -16.23
N ASP A 117 -8.03 -18.21 -16.49
CA ASP A 117 -8.33 -17.00 -15.71
C ASP A 117 -8.36 -17.34 -14.22
N GLN A 118 -7.72 -16.50 -13.40
CA GLN A 118 -7.75 -16.62 -11.94
C GLN A 118 -8.56 -15.46 -11.36
N PRO A 119 -9.89 -15.57 -11.25
CA PRO A 119 -10.72 -14.57 -10.59
C PRO A 119 -10.22 -14.26 -9.18
N TYR A 120 -10.30 -12.99 -8.79
CA TYR A 120 -9.86 -12.55 -7.46
C TYR A 120 -10.53 -13.35 -6.34
N ALA A 121 -11.84 -13.62 -6.46
CA ALA A 121 -12.59 -14.40 -5.48
C ALA A 121 -12.07 -15.84 -5.33
N GLN A 122 -11.65 -16.49 -6.43
CA GLN A 122 -11.08 -17.84 -6.37
C GLN A 122 -9.72 -17.84 -5.66
N ARG A 123 -8.85 -16.87 -5.96
CA ARG A 123 -7.56 -16.72 -5.26
C ARG A 123 -7.73 -16.48 -3.76
N VAL A 124 -8.68 -15.61 -3.38
CA VAL A 124 -8.97 -15.37 -1.96
C VAL A 124 -9.50 -16.64 -1.27
N ALA A 125 -10.31 -17.45 -1.96
CA ALA A 125 -10.79 -18.72 -1.43
C ALA A 125 -9.63 -19.72 -1.23
N GLU A 126 -8.69 -19.79 -2.18
CA GLU A 126 -7.46 -20.59 -2.04
C GLU A 126 -6.61 -20.12 -0.85
N TRP A 127 -6.43 -18.81 -0.67
CA TRP A 127 -5.69 -18.26 0.47
C TRP A 127 -6.42 -18.53 1.80
N LYS A 128 -7.75 -18.44 1.83
CA LYS A 128 -8.56 -18.76 3.02
C LYS A 128 -8.40 -20.24 3.43
N ALA A 129 -8.17 -21.13 2.48
CA ALA A 129 -7.93 -22.55 2.72
C ALA A 129 -6.45 -22.90 2.98
N ALA A 130 -5.53 -22.00 2.64
CA ALA A 130 -4.10 -22.15 2.89
C ALA A 130 -3.75 -21.88 4.35
N ASP A 131 -2.55 -22.32 4.76
CA ASP A 131 -2.02 -22.04 6.09
C ASP A 131 -1.70 -20.54 6.22
N PRO A 132 -2.35 -19.81 7.14
CA PRO A 132 -2.13 -18.37 7.32
C PRO A 132 -0.68 -17.99 7.62
N SER A 133 0.11 -18.90 8.20
CA SER A 133 1.53 -18.64 8.51
C SER A 133 2.42 -18.57 7.26
N THR A 134 1.95 -19.11 6.13
CA THR A 134 2.65 -19.12 4.85
C THR A 134 2.22 -17.99 3.93
N LEU A 135 1.20 -17.23 4.32
CA LEU A 135 0.64 -16.16 3.54
C LEU A 135 1.35 -14.84 3.83
N GLU A 136 1.64 -14.11 2.74
CA GLU A 136 2.08 -12.72 2.85
C GLU A 136 0.98 -11.86 3.51
N PRO A 137 1.35 -10.81 4.26
CA PRO A 137 0.42 -9.94 4.98
C PRO A 137 -0.74 -9.39 4.11
N GLU A 138 -0.47 -9.08 2.84
CA GLU A 138 -1.47 -8.57 1.89
C GLU A 138 -2.54 -9.62 1.57
N LYS A 139 -2.14 -10.89 1.48
CA LYS A 139 -3.08 -12.01 1.24
C LYS A 139 -3.93 -12.28 2.48
N ILE A 140 -3.33 -12.17 3.67
CA ILE A 140 -4.06 -12.27 4.94
C ILE A 140 -5.09 -11.13 5.03
N ALA A 141 -4.71 -9.91 4.69
CA ALA A 141 -5.63 -8.77 4.65
C ALA A 141 -6.79 -9.01 3.66
N ALA A 142 -6.51 -9.53 2.46
CA ALA A 142 -7.55 -9.86 1.48
C ALA A 142 -8.56 -10.90 2.00
N VAL A 143 -8.08 -11.95 2.70
CA VAL A 143 -8.95 -12.95 3.32
C VAL A 143 -9.80 -12.32 4.43
N LEU A 144 -9.19 -11.51 5.29
CA LEU A 144 -9.87 -10.85 6.41
C LEU A 144 -10.88 -9.81 5.95
N GLU A 145 -10.66 -9.15 4.81
CA GLU A 145 -11.63 -8.26 4.18
C GLU A 145 -12.89 -9.02 3.75
N GLY A 146 -12.73 -10.20 3.14
CA GLY A 146 -13.85 -11.10 2.87
C GLY A 146 -14.61 -11.52 4.14
N VAL A 147 -13.89 -11.90 5.20
CA VAL A 147 -14.51 -12.29 6.49
C VAL A 147 -15.25 -11.11 7.14
N ALA A 148 -14.68 -9.90 7.08
CA ALA A 148 -15.32 -8.68 7.59
C ALA A 148 -16.56 -8.28 6.77
N ALA A 149 -16.61 -8.62 5.48
CA ALA A 149 -17.79 -8.46 4.63
C ALA A 149 -18.89 -9.48 4.96
N GLU A 150 -18.52 -10.74 5.22
CA GLU A 150 -19.44 -11.79 5.69
C GLU A 150 -20.03 -11.47 7.08
N ARG A 151 -19.25 -10.79 7.94
CA ARG A 151 -19.64 -10.44 9.32
C ARG A 151 -19.59 -8.93 9.57
N PRO A 152 -20.49 -8.14 8.97
CA PRO A 152 -20.37 -6.67 8.94
C PRO A 152 -20.54 -5.97 10.30
N LYS A 153 -21.08 -6.66 11.31
CA LYS A 153 -21.27 -6.15 12.67
C LYS A 153 -20.24 -6.70 13.66
N ASP A 154 -19.41 -7.65 13.25
CA ASP A 154 -18.36 -8.23 14.08
C ASP A 154 -17.11 -7.34 14.01
N VAL A 155 -16.58 -7.00 15.18
CA VAL A 155 -15.43 -6.09 15.31
C VAL A 155 -14.12 -6.84 15.19
N GLU A 156 -14.08 -8.13 15.53
CA GLU A 156 -12.82 -8.89 15.52
C GLU A 156 -12.21 -9.03 14.12
N PRO A 157 -12.96 -9.38 13.05
CA PRO A 157 -12.41 -9.41 11.70
C PRO A 157 -11.84 -8.05 11.25
N LEU A 158 -12.44 -6.94 11.68
CA LEU A 158 -11.96 -5.60 11.36
C LEU A 158 -10.65 -5.26 12.09
N LEU A 159 -10.52 -5.69 13.35
CA LEU A 159 -9.28 -5.54 14.13
C LEU A 159 -8.14 -6.34 13.52
N PHE A 160 -8.37 -7.60 13.16
CA PHE A 160 -7.36 -8.42 12.51
C PHE A 160 -7.03 -7.89 11.12
N LEU A 161 -8.02 -7.43 10.35
CA LEU A 161 -7.81 -6.81 9.04
C LEU A 161 -6.90 -5.59 9.17
N ALA A 162 -7.15 -4.73 10.16
CA ALA A 162 -6.34 -3.56 10.40
C ALA A 162 -4.88 -3.92 10.72
N LYS A 163 -4.66 -4.90 11.61
CA LYS A 163 -3.31 -5.39 11.94
C LYS A 163 -2.61 -5.96 10.71
N ALA A 164 -3.29 -6.78 9.92
CA ALA A 164 -2.72 -7.36 8.71
C ALA A 164 -2.36 -6.28 7.67
N ARG A 165 -3.23 -5.29 7.48
CA ARG A 165 -2.96 -4.14 6.60
C ARG A 165 -1.80 -3.28 7.10
N ALA A 166 -1.71 -3.03 8.40
CA ALA A 166 -0.60 -2.28 8.98
C ALA A 166 0.76 -2.99 8.77
N VAL A 167 0.80 -4.31 8.96
CA VAL A 167 2.01 -5.12 8.67
C VAL A 167 2.33 -5.16 7.17
N ALA A 168 1.31 -5.15 6.32
CA ALA A 168 1.46 -5.03 4.86
C ALA A 168 1.88 -3.62 4.40
N GLY A 169 2.04 -2.66 5.31
CA GLY A 169 2.34 -1.26 4.99
C GLY A 169 1.16 -0.44 4.47
N ASP A 170 -0.04 -1.03 4.37
CA ASP A 170 -1.28 -0.32 4.05
C ASP A 170 -1.88 0.32 5.31
N LEU A 171 -1.23 1.37 5.79
CA LEU A 171 -1.69 2.10 6.98
C LEU A 171 -3.05 2.77 6.75
N SER A 172 -3.29 3.29 5.55
CA SER A 172 -4.56 3.91 5.17
C SER A 172 -5.75 2.93 5.24
N GLY A 173 -5.56 1.70 4.77
CA GLY A 173 -6.57 0.66 4.85
C GLY A 173 -6.73 0.11 6.27
N ALA A 174 -5.67 0.13 7.08
CA ALA A 174 -5.74 -0.19 8.51
C ALA A 174 -6.57 0.84 9.28
N GLU A 175 -6.31 2.13 9.06
CA GLU A 175 -7.07 3.25 9.62
C GLU A 175 -8.55 3.13 9.25
N ALA A 176 -8.87 2.88 7.97
CA ALA A 176 -10.26 2.74 7.51
C ALA A 176 -10.99 1.58 8.21
N ALA A 177 -10.32 0.43 8.39
CA ALA A 177 -10.88 -0.71 9.11
C ALA A 177 -11.09 -0.39 10.60
N LEU A 178 -10.15 0.29 11.25
CA LEU A 178 -10.24 0.70 12.65
C LEU A 178 -11.34 1.73 12.87
N ARG A 179 -11.47 2.75 12.00
CA ARG A 179 -12.58 3.71 12.06
C ARG A 179 -13.94 3.02 12.00
N LYS A 180 -14.07 1.95 11.22
CA LYS A 180 -15.29 1.12 11.23
C LYS A 180 -15.44 0.36 12.55
N ALA A 181 -14.36 -0.23 13.06
CA ALA A 181 -14.33 -0.95 14.33
C ALA A 181 -14.75 -0.06 15.52
N VAL A 182 -14.23 1.17 15.65
CA VAL A 182 -14.63 2.09 16.73
C VAL A 182 -16.09 2.54 16.63
N ARG A 183 -16.64 2.67 15.42
CA ARG A 183 -18.09 2.94 15.27
C ARG A 183 -18.96 1.77 15.76
N LEU A 184 -18.49 0.53 15.60
CA LEU A 184 -19.21 -0.66 16.02
C LEU A 184 -19.03 -0.99 17.51
N ALA A 185 -17.85 -0.74 18.07
CA ALA A 185 -17.54 -0.96 19.48
C ALA A 185 -16.81 0.25 20.10
N PRO A 186 -17.51 1.36 20.37
CA PRO A 186 -16.88 2.57 20.93
C PRO A 186 -16.40 2.40 22.37
N LYS A 187 -16.84 1.35 23.08
CA LYS A 187 -16.44 1.03 24.45
C LYS A 187 -15.28 0.04 24.54
N ARG A 188 -14.51 -0.13 23.46
CA ARG A 188 -13.34 -1.00 23.42
C ARG A 188 -12.06 -0.16 23.35
N ALA A 189 -11.35 -0.08 24.47
CA ALA A 189 -10.11 0.70 24.58
C ALA A 189 -9.05 0.21 23.59
N ASP A 190 -8.96 -1.10 23.37
CA ASP A 190 -7.98 -1.72 22.48
C ASP A 190 -8.14 -1.31 21.01
N VAL A 191 -9.37 -1.02 20.57
CA VAL A 191 -9.64 -0.53 19.20
C VAL A 191 -9.21 0.92 19.07
N TRP A 192 -9.51 1.76 20.07
CA TRP A 192 -9.08 3.16 20.11
C TRP A 192 -7.56 3.28 20.18
N SER A 193 -6.91 2.47 21.00
CA SER A 193 -5.46 2.52 21.15
C SER A 193 -4.75 1.98 19.89
N LEU A 194 -5.30 0.97 19.21
CA LEU A 194 -4.77 0.52 17.92
C LEU A 194 -4.96 1.56 16.80
N LEU A 195 -6.06 2.33 16.82
CA LEU A 195 -6.25 3.47 15.91
C LEU A 195 -5.20 4.56 16.17
N GLY A 196 -4.94 4.88 17.44
CA GLY A 196 -3.89 5.81 17.84
C GLY A 196 -2.50 5.38 17.36
N GLU A 197 -2.15 4.10 17.52
CA GLU A 197 -0.89 3.53 17.04
C GLU A 197 -0.78 3.61 15.51
N THR A 198 -1.88 3.36 14.79
CA THR A 198 -1.91 3.51 13.33
C THR A 198 -1.57 4.94 12.91
N PHE A 199 -2.13 5.95 13.57
CA PHE A 199 -1.77 7.36 13.31
C PHE A 199 -0.30 7.66 13.61
N VAL A 200 0.27 7.07 14.66
CA VAL A 200 1.70 7.22 14.96
C VAL A 200 2.56 6.59 13.86
N MET A 201 2.18 5.42 13.34
CA MET A 201 2.88 4.78 12.23
C MET A 201 2.83 5.63 10.96
N GLU A 202 1.67 6.21 10.63
CA GLU A 202 1.50 7.11 9.48
C GLU A 202 2.36 8.37 9.60
N ALA A 203 2.45 8.90 10.83
CA ALA A 203 3.31 10.02 11.17
C ALA A 203 4.78 9.62 11.42
N LYS A 204 5.20 8.40 11.03
CA LYS A 204 6.58 7.90 11.14
C LYS A 204 7.16 7.97 12.56
N GLY A 205 6.31 7.72 13.55
CA GLY A 205 6.67 7.72 14.96
C GLY A 205 6.28 9.00 15.70
N ASP A 206 5.79 10.05 15.03
CA ASP A 206 5.34 11.26 15.70
C ASP A 206 3.94 11.08 16.30
N VAL A 207 3.76 11.53 17.55
CA VAL A 207 2.47 11.45 18.25
C VAL A 207 1.67 12.72 17.95
N GLY A 208 1.03 12.75 16.77
CA GLY A 208 0.21 13.86 16.30
C GLY A 208 -1.13 14.02 17.03
N ALA A 209 -1.90 15.05 16.67
CA ALA A 209 -3.17 15.37 17.31
C ALA A 209 -4.20 14.23 17.23
N ASP A 210 -4.34 13.58 16.07
CA ASP A 210 -5.28 12.48 15.88
C ASP A 210 -4.91 11.26 16.73
N ALA A 211 -3.61 10.95 16.83
CA ALA A 211 -3.12 9.90 17.72
C ALA A 211 -3.48 10.20 19.18
N LYS A 212 -3.25 11.43 19.64
CA LYS A 212 -3.58 11.85 21.01
C LYS A 212 -5.07 11.76 21.30
N LEU A 213 -5.91 12.16 20.36
CA LEU A 213 -7.37 12.04 20.50
C LEU A 213 -7.78 10.58 20.64
N ALA A 214 -7.27 9.70 19.77
CA ALA A 214 -7.58 8.27 19.83
C ALA A 214 -7.10 7.62 21.14
N PHE A 215 -5.87 7.90 21.58
CA PHE A 215 -5.37 7.43 22.87
C PHE A 215 -6.14 8.02 24.05
N GLY A 216 -6.58 9.28 23.96
CA GLY A 216 -7.45 9.91 24.95
C GLY A 216 -8.79 9.20 25.09
N GLU A 217 -9.42 8.83 23.97
CA GLU A 217 -10.63 7.99 23.99
C GLU A 217 -10.37 6.60 24.58
N ALA A 218 -9.23 5.98 24.25
CA ALA A 218 -8.83 4.71 24.86
C ALA A 218 -8.76 4.80 26.39
N LEU A 219 -8.13 5.85 26.93
CA LEU A 219 -8.02 6.05 28.38
C LEU A 219 -9.32 6.43 29.08
N LYS A 220 -10.28 7.03 28.37
CA LYS A 220 -11.65 7.22 28.91
C LYS A 220 -12.37 5.89 29.11
N VAL A 221 -12.08 4.91 28.26
CA VAL A 221 -12.68 3.57 28.34
C VAL A 221 -11.91 2.68 29.33
N ASP A 222 -10.59 2.62 29.21
CA ASP A 222 -9.69 1.92 30.11
C ASP A 222 -8.51 2.81 30.53
N PRO A 223 -8.53 3.37 31.75
CA PRO A 223 -7.43 4.20 32.26
C PRO A 223 -6.07 3.49 32.35
N ASN A 224 -6.04 2.16 32.25
CA ASN A 224 -4.83 1.34 32.30
C ASN A 224 -4.36 0.84 30.92
N ASP A 225 -4.95 1.30 29.81
CA ASP A 225 -4.48 0.91 28.47
C ASP A 225 -2.99 1.29 28.29
N LEU A 226 -2.15 0.25 28.26
CA LEU A 226 -0.69 0.39 28.29
C LEU A 226 -0.18 1.18 27.07
N ARG A 227 -0.78 0.92 25.90
CA ARG A 227 -0.38 1.53 24.63
C ARG A 227 -0.69 3.03 24.65
N ALA A 228 -1.89 3.41 25.08
CA ALA A 228 -2.29 4.80 25.18
C ALA A 228 -1.44 5.58 26.19
N ARG A 229 -1.17 5.00 27.37
CA ARG A 229 -0.28 5.61 28.37
C ARG A 229 1.14 5.78 27.84
N TYR A 230 1.68 4.78 27.15
CA TYR A 230 3.01 4.83 26.57
C TYR A 230 3.14 5.96 25.53
N TYR A 231 2.26 6.00 24.53
CA TYR A 231 2.36 6.97 23.45
C TYR A 231 2.02 8.40 23.87
N LEU A 232 1.07 8.61 24.79
CA LEU A 232 0.79 9.96 25.30
C LEU A 232 1.97 10.54 26.08
N ALA A 233 2.64 9.71 26.91
CA ALA A 233 3.85 10.12 27.59
C ALA A 233 5.00 10.41 26.62
N ARG A 234 5.15 9.58 25.57
CA ARG A 234 6.08 9.85 24.46
C ARG A 234 5.78 11.18 23.78
N GLY A 235 4.51 11.48 23.53
CA GLY A 235 4.05 12.75 22.98
C GLY A 235 4.42 13.96 23.85
N LYS A 236 4.29 13.85 25.18
CA LYS A 236 4.71 14.92 26.11
C LYS A 236 6.21 15.20 26.01
N ILE A 237 7.04 14.17 25.92
CA ILE A 237 8.50 14.30 25.76
C ILE A 237 8.83 14.99 24.43
N ALA A 238 8.17 14.58 23.34
CA ALA A 238 8.35 15.20 22.03
C ALA A 238 7.98 16.70 22.01
N GLU A 239 6.98 17.10 22.81
CA GLU A 239 6.55 18.49 22.97
C GLU A 239 7.41 19.32 23.95
N GLY A 240 8.41 18.70 24.56
CA GLY A 240 9.33 19.35 25.49
C GLY A 240 8.97 19.20 26.98
N ASP A 241 7.82 18.63 27.32
CA ASP A 241 7.50 18.21 28.69
C ASP A 241 8.17 16.87 29.02
N VAL A 242 9.50 16.89 29.02
CA VAL A 242 10.36 15.72 29.26
C VAL A 242 10.12 15.18 30.67
N GLN A 243 9.99 16.05 31.66
CA GLN A 243 9.80 15.64 33.06
C GLN A 243 8.42 15.02 33.30
N GLY A 244 7.37 15.60 32.75
CA GLY A 244 6.01 15.06 32.83
C GLY A 244 5.90 13.72 32.12
N GLY A 245 6.44 13.61 30.89
CA GLY A 245 6.43 12.34 30.16
C GLY A 245 7.26 11.23 30.82
N LEU A 246 8.45 11.54 31.34
CA LEU A 246 9.24 10.58 32.14
C LEU A 246 8.51 10.15 33.42
N SER A 247 7.74 11.05 34.04
CA SER A 247 6.93 10.71 35.21
C SER A 247 5.81 9.72 34.87
N ASP A 248 5.14 9.94 33.75
CA ASP A 248 4.10 9.03 33.26
C ASP A 248 4.69 7.66 32.89
N TRP A 249 5.85 7.62 32.23
CA TRP A 249 6.56 6.37 31.94
C TRP A 249 7.04 5.66 33.20
N ARG A 250 7.50 6.37 34.24
CA ARG A 250 7.80 5.78 35.55
C ARG A 250 6.56 5.09 36.15
N ALA A 251 5.41 5.78 36.12
CA ALA A 251 4.15 5.22 36.62
C ALA A 251 3.66 4.03 35.79
N LEU A 252 3.81 4.08 34.46
CA LEU A 252 3.49 2.97 33.56
C LEU A 252 4.40 1.77 33.86
N ARG A 253 5.71 1.96 33.93
CA ARG A 253 6.67 0.90 34.21
C ARG A 253 6.41 0.23 35.55
N ALA A 254 6.03 1.00 36.58
CA ALA A 254 5.68 0.46 37.90
C ALA A 254 4.45 -0.48 37.88
N SER A 255 3.60 -0.38 36.85
CA SER A 255 2.46 -1.28 36.65
C SER A 255 2.79 -2.57 35.88
N LEU A 256 4.00 -2.66 35.30
CA LEU A 256 4.45 -3.81 34.53
C LEU A 256 5.23 -4.79 35.41
N PRO A 257 5.06 -6.13 35.24
CA PRO A 257 5.93 -7.12 35.85
C PRO A 257 7.39 -6.92 35.42
N THR A 258 8.35 -7.11 36.33
CA THR A 258 9.79 -6.95 36.01
C THR A 258 10.31 -8.00 35.01
N THR A 259 9.60 -9.12 34.85
CA THR A 259 9.87 -10.14 33.83
C THR A 259 9.29 -9.81 32.47
N ASP A 260 8.46 -8.76 32.37
CA ASP A 260 7.85 -8.34 31.12
C ASP A 260 8.90 -7.68 30.22
N PRO A 261 9.06 -8.11 28.97
CA PRO A 261 9.99 -7.47 28.04
C PRO A 261 9.72 -5.98 27.81
N GLY A 262 8.46 -5.55 27.92
CA GLY A 262 8.06 -4.14 27.89
C GLY A 262 8.63 -3.35 29.06
N TYR A 263 8.84 -3.97 30.23
CA TYR A 263 9.51 -3.33 31.37
C TYR A 263 10.95 -2.98 31.02
N ALA A 264 11.69 -3.91 30.40
CA ALA A 264 13.08 -3.71 30.03
C ALA A 264 13.21 -2.67 28.89
N ALA A 265 12.39 -2.79 27.85
CA ALA A 265 12.38 -1.84 26.73
C ALA A 265 12.07 -0.41 27.19
N LEU A 266 11.02 -0.24 28.00
CA LEU A 266 10.65 1.07 28.54
C LEU A 266 11.74 1.63 29.47
N SER A 267 12.40 0.79 30.27
CA SER A 267 13.51 1.22 31.13
C SER A 267 14.69 1.76 30.33
N GLN A 268 15.03 1.12 29.21
CA GLN A 268 16.11 1.55 28.34
C GLN A 268 15.77 2.88 27.66
N GLU A 269 14.56 3.02 27.12
CA GLU A 269 14.10 4.25 26.48
C GLU A 269 14.08 5.42 27.47
N MET A 270 13.58 5.19 28.69
CA MET A 270 13.61 6.18 29.77
C MET A 270 15.03 6.64 30.11
N ALA A 271 15.98 5.71 30.26
CA ALA A 271 17.37 6.04 30.55
C ALA A 271 18.02 6.90 29.46
N GLN A 272 17.68 6.63 28.19
CA GLN A 272 18.15 7.45 27.06
C GLN A 272 17.56 8.86 27.08
N VAL A 273 16.26 9.00 27.36
CA VAL A 273 15.62 10.31 27.48
C VAL A 273 16.17 11.08 28.68
N GLU A 274 16.43 10.41 29.81
CA GLU A 274 17.06 11.02 30.99
C GLU A 274 18.47 11.53 30.70
N ALA A 275 19.26 10.78 29.90
CA ALA A 275 20.62 11.17 29.54
C ALA A 275 20.70 12.29 28.49
N THR A 276 19.78 12.29 27.51
CA THR A 276 19.87 13.16 26.32
C THR A 276 18.82 14.26 26.26
N GLY A 277 17.76 14.15 27.07
CA GLY A 277 16.58 15.01 27.01
C GLY A 277 15.74 14.82 25.76
N ARG A 278 15.99 13.78 24.94
CA ARG A 278 15.34 13.56 23.64
C ARG A 278 14.89 12.12 23.49
N LEU A 279 13.79 11.93 22.77
CA LEU A 279 13.33 10.59 22.36
C LEU A 279 14.37 9.91 21.47
N PRO A 280 14.49 8.57 21.53
CA PRO A 280 15.22 7.83 20.52
C PRO A 280 14.62 8.14 19.14
N SER A 281 15.49 8.31 18.14
CA SER A 281 15.06 8.35 16.75
C SER A 281 14.29 7.08 16.45
N ALA A 282 13.06 7.22 15.95
CA ALA A 282 12.30 6.11 15.40
C ALA A 282 13.06 5.63 14.17
N GLU A 283 13.91 4.61 14.32
CA GLU A 283 14.41 3.89 13.15
C GLU A 283 13.19 3.32 12.41
N PRO A 284 13.12 3.44 11.07
CA PRO A 284 12.07 2.80 10.33
C PRO A 284 12.14 1.31 10.64
N ALA A 285 11.06 0.76 11.20
CA ALA A 285 10.86 -0.68 11.34
C ALA A 285 10.66 -1.29 9.94
N ALA A 286 11.72 -1.22 9.13
CA ALA A 286 11.87 -1.84 7.84
C ALA A 286 13.14 -2.68 7.97
N ASP A 287 13.04 -3.71 8.80
CA ASP A 287 13.72 -5.01 8.71
C ASP A 287 13.36 -5.79 9.98
N ALA A 288 13.05 -7.08 9.82
CA ALA A 288 12.56 -7.96 10.88
C ALA A 288 13.39 -7.83 12.17
N ASN A 289 12.79 -7.26 13.23
CA ASN A 289 13.50 -6.84 14.42
C ASN A 289 13.97 -8.06 15.26
N PRO A 290 15.28 -8.38 15.33
CA PRO A 290 15.79 -9.53 16.09
C PRO A 290 15.53 -9.41 17.59
N GLN A 291 15.34 -8.18 18.08
CA GLN A 291 14.95 -7.85 19.45
C GLN A 291 13.58 -8.43 19.82
N VAL A 292 12.63 -8.47 18.87
CA VAL A 292 11.29 -9.03 19.05
C VAL A 292 11.34 -10.56 19.11
N GLN A 293 12.24 -11.19 18.35
CA GLN A 293 12.47 -12.63 18.39
C GLN A 293 13.13 -13.06 19.72
N GLY A 294 14.14 -12.33 20.19
CA GLY A 294 14.75 -12.56 21.52
C GLY A 294 13.77 -12.33 22.68
N MET A 295 12.88 -11.35 22.54
CA MET A 295 11.80 -11.06 23.48
C MET A 295 10.74 -12.18 23.53
N ILE A 296 10.34 -12.75 22.39
CA ILE A 296 9.44 -13.91 22.34
C ILE A 296 10.14 -15.15 22.95
N ALA A 297 11.42 -15.39 22.65
CA ALA A 297 12.18 -16.50 23.23
C ALA A 297 12.27 -16.41 24.77
N GLY A 298 12.52 -15.23 25.33
CA GLY A 298 12.53 -15.00 26.78
C GLY A 298 11.18 -15.24 27.46
N MET A 299 10.07 -14.84 26.82
CA MET A 299 8.72 -15.10 27.33
C MET A 299 8.36 -16.59 27.34
N VAL A 300 8.84 -17.35 26.34
CA VAL A 300 8.61 -18.80 26.21
C VAL A 300 9.40 -19.58 27.26
N GLU A 301 10.65 -19.18 27.55
CA GLU A 301 11.45 -19.79 28.62
C GLU A 301 10.87 -19.52 30.01
N GLY A 302 10.31 -18.31 30.25
CA GLY A 302 9.58 -18.00 31.49
C GLY A 302 8.32 -18.87 31.68
N LEU A 303 7.58 -19.12 30.60
CA LEU A 303 6.44 -20.04 30.60
C LEU A 303 6.87 -21.49 30.87
N ALA A 304 7.98 -21.93 30.28
CA ALA A 304 8.54 -23.27 30.50
C ALA A 304 8.94 -23.49 31.96
N ALA A 305 9.61 -22.52 32.58
CA ALA A 305 10.01 -22.57 33.99
C ALA A 305 8.80 -22.63 34.93
N ARG A 306 7.73 -21.89 34.62
CA ARG A 306 6.48 -21.91 35.39
C ARG A 306 5.79 -23.27 35.30
N LEU A 307 5.69 -23.84 34.11
CA LEU A 307 5.05 -25.15 33.89
C LEU A 307 5.85 -26.31 34.49
N ALA A 308 7.17 -26.13 34.68
CA ALA A 308 7.97 -27.09 35.44
C ALA A 308 7.64 -27.09 36.95
N GLN A 309 7.21 -25.95 37.51
CA GLN A 309 6.83 -25.82 38.92
C GLN A 309 5.34 -26.10 39.17
N ALA A 310 4.48 -25.76 38.20
CA ALA A 310 3.03 -25.98 38.23
C ALA A 310 2.58 -26.71 36.95
N PRO A 311 2.72 -28.04 36.88
CA PRO A 311 2.51 -28.81 35.65
C PRO A 311 1.04 -29.07 35.30
N ASP A 312 0.09 -28.63 36.12
CA ASP A 312 -1.34 -28.94 36.00
C ASP A 312 -2.13 -27.89 35.20
N ASP A 313 -1.49 -27.27 34.21
CA ASP A 313 -2.07 -26.25 33.33
C ASP A 313 -2.10 -26.74 31.86
N PRO A 314 -3.19 -27.39 31.41
CA PRO A 314 -3.27 -27.95 30.06
C PRO A 314 -3.19 -26.88 28.97
N ASP A 315 -3.74 -25.69 29.20
CA ASP A 315 -3.68 -24.59 28.24
C ASP A 315 -2.28 -23.98 28.16
N GLY A 316 -1.57 -23.90 29.29
CA GLY A 316 -0.17 -23.50 29.36
C GLY A 316 0.75 -24.42 28.56
N TRP A 317 0.58 -25.75 28.67
CA TRP A 317 1.36 -26.71 27.89
C TRP A 317 1.09 -26.62 26.38
N VAL A 318 -0.15 -26.39 25.96
CA VAL A 318 -0.50 -26.16 24.54
C VAL A 318 0.17 -24.89 24.00
N ARG A 319 0.16 -23.80 24.78
CA ARG A 319 0.85 -22.55 24.43
C ARG A 319 2.36 -22.74 24.32
N LEU A 320 2.97 -23.49 25.24
CA LEU A 320 4.41 -23.75 25.25
C LEU A 320 4.85 -24.55 24.02
N VAL A 321 4.13 -25.64 23.70
CA VAL A 321 4.42 -26.47 22.51
C VAL A 321 4.29 -25.65 21.23
N ARG A 322 3.23 -24.84 21.11
CA ARG A 322 3.03 -23.96 19.95
C ARG A 322 4.15 -22.93 19.82
N ALA A 323 4.59 -22.36 20.93
CA ALA A 323 5.62 -21.34 20.91
C ALA A 323 6.99 -21.91 20.50
N TYR A 324 7.37 -23.10 20.97
CA TYR A 324 8.58 -23.79 20.50
C TYR A 324 8.49 -24.22 19.03
N ALA A 325 7.30 -24.59 18.57
CA ALA A 325 7.06 -24.92 17.17
C ALA A 325 7.23 -23.70 16.26
N VAL A 326 6.68 -22.53 16.63
CA VAL A 326 6.85 -21.25 15.90
C VAL A 326 8.31 -20.78 15.91
N LEU A 327 9.04 -20.97 17.02
CA LEU A 327 10.44 -20.58 17.13
C LEU A 327 11.41 -21.54 16.43
N GLY A 328 10.93 -22.67 15.90
CA GLY A 328 11.78 -23.68 15.24
C GLY A 328 12.62 -24.53 16.20
N GLU A 329 12.36 -24.43 17.51
CA GLU A 329 13.04 -25.17 18.59
C GLU A 329 12.48 -26.60 18.71
N THR A 330 12.66 -27.41 17.66
CA THR A 330 12.03 -28.73 17.49
C THR A 330 12.33 -29.70 18.64
N ALA A 331 13.57 -29.73 19.14
CA ALA A 331 13.96 -30.57 20.27
C ALA A 331 13.21 -30.21 21.57
N LYS A 332 13.04 -28.90 21.84
CA LYS A 332 12.32 -28.41 23.02
C LYS A 332 10.80 -28.62 22.88
N ARG A 333 10.27 -28.40 21.67
CA ARG A 333 8.87 -28.70 21.33
C ARG A 333 8.53 -30.17 21.60
N ASP A 334 9.34 -31.10 21.11
CA ASP A 334 9.07 -32.54 21.22
C ASP A 334 9.19 -33.01 22.68
N ALA A 335 10.16 -32.48 23.43
CA ALA A 335 10.28 -32.73 24.86
C ALA A 335 9.07 -32.20 25.66
N ALA A 336 8.57 -30.99 25.34
CA ALA A 336 7.39 -30.42 25.98
C ALA A 336 6.12 -31.20 25.61
N LEU A 337 5.98 -31.61 24.35
CA LEU A 337 4.86 -32.43 23.87
C LEU A 337 4.82 -33.79 24.57
N ALA A 338 5.97 -34.47 24.72
CA ALA A 338 6.05 -35.76 25.40
C ALA A 338 5.64 -35.66 26.88
N ARG A 339 6.12 -34.62 27.59
CA ARG A 339 5.78 -34.36 29.00
C ARG A 339 4.28 -34.07 29.18
N ALA A 340 3.72 -33.20 28.33
CA ALA A 340 2.30 -32.85 28.39
C ALA A 340 1.39 -34.04 28.02
N THR A 341 1.77 -34.84 27.01
CA THR A 341 1.03 -36.04 26.58
C THR A 341 0.99 -37.10 27.69
N ALA A 342 2.11 -37.32 28.39
CA ALA A 342 2.16 -38.25 29.53
C ALA A 342 1.28 -37.79 30.71
N ARG A 343 1.20 -36.47 30.95
CA ARG A 343 0.45 -35.88 32.06
C ARG A 343 -1.06 -35.84 31.82
N PHE A 344 -1.49 -35.57 30.58
CA PHE A 344 -2.91 -35.40 30.20
C PHE A 344 -3.46 -36.56 29.35
N LYS A 345 -2.91 -37.77 29.54
CA LYS A 345 -3.29 -38.99 28.80
C LYS A 345 -4.80 -39.28 28.79
N ASP A 346 -5.51 -38.87 29.84
CA ASP A 346 -6.95 -39.12 30.01
C ASP A 346 -7.82 -37.95 29.50
N GLN A 347 -7.22 -36.91 28.89
CA GLN A 347 -7.91 -35.72 28.40
C GLN A 347 -7.80 -35.60 26.86
N PRO A 348 -8.68 -36.27 26.10
CA PRO A 348 -8.56 -36.38 24.64
C PRO A 348 -8.60 -35.02 23.91
N LYS A 349 -9.32 -34.03 24.46
CA LYS A 349 -9.35 -32.66 23.93
C LYS A 349 -7.99 -31.96 24.04
N VAL A 350 -7.30 -32.14 25.17
CA VAL A 350 -5.97 -31.56 25.40
C VAL A 350 -4.92 -32.25 24.54
N LEU A 351 -5.00 -33.58 24.40
CA LEU A 351 -4.11 -34.33 23.50
C LEU A 351 -4.24 -33.88 22.04
N SER A 352 -5.46 -33.59 21.58
CA SER A 352 -5.69 -33.02 20.24
C SER A 352 -5.07 -31.64 20.08
N ALA A 353 -5.25 -30.76 21.08
CA ALA A 353 -4.70 -29.41 21.07
C ALA A 353 -3.16 -29.39 21.12
N LEU A 354 -2.55 -30.33 21.85
CA LEU A 354 -1.10 -30.50 21.93
C LEU A 354 -0.49 -30.95 20.60
N ARG A 355 -1.14 -31.88 19.89
CA ARG A 355 -0.70 -32.28 18.54
C ARG A 355 -0.80 -31.12 17.55
N GLN A 356 -1.94 -30.43 17.53
CA GLN A 356 -2.13 -29.23 16.70
C GLN A 356 -1.10 -28.13 17.00
N ALA A 357 -0.72 -27.97 18.27
CA ALA A 357 0.34 -27.04 18.66
C ALA A 357 1.73 -27.48 18.16
N ALA A 358 2.02 -28.78 18.15
CA ALA A 358 3.31 -29.31 17.69
C ALA A 358 3.50 -29.24 16.16
N ASP A 359 2.38 -29.34 15.42
CA ASP A 359 2.33 -29.25 13.97
C ASP A 359 2.40 -27.79 13.45
N THR A 360 2.55 -26.81 14.34
CA THR A 360 2.69 -25.39 13.95
C THR A 360 4.04 -25.17 13.24
N PRO A 361 4.08 -24.58 12.04
CA PRO A 361 5.32 -24.41 11.28
C PRO A 361 6.25 -23.37 11.90
N ALA A 362 7.56 -23.58 11.76
CA ALA A 362 8.60 -22.68 12.25
C ALA A 362 8.69 -21.40 11.41
N GLN A 363 8.99 -20.27 12.07
CA GLN A 363 9.37 -19.03 11.39
C GLN A 363 10.64 -19.26 10.56
N LYS A 364 10.60 -18.96 9.26
CA LYS A 364 11.79 -18.95 8.40
C LYS A 364 12.67 -17.75 8.78
N THR A 365 13.81 -18.00 9.39
CA THR A 365 14.91 -17.02 9.44
C THR A 365 15.49 -16.87 8.03
N ALA A 366 15.59 -15.64 7.55
CA ALA A 366 16.24 -15.34 6.27
C ALA A 366 17.71 -15.79 6.31
N PRO A 367 18.27 -16.31 5.20
CA PRO A 367 19.67 -16.70 5.16
C PRO A 367 20.56 -15.46 5.32
N GLU A 368 21.54 -15.59 6.21
CA GLU A 368 22.61 -14.65 6.48
C GLU A 368 23.28 -14.23 5.15
N VAL A 369 23.11 -12.95 4.78
CA VAL A 369 23.80 -12.37 3.63
C VAL A 369 25.27 -12.24 4.02
N THR A 370 26.04 -13.27 3.71
CA THR A 370 27.50 -13.16 3.66
C THR A 370 27.87 -12.16 2.58
N LYS A 371 28.32 -10.99 3.05
CA LYS A 371 28.82 -9.90 2.20
C LYS A 371 30.14 -10.38 1.53
N PRO A 372 30.35 -10.12 0.23
CA PRO A 372 31.64 -10.37 -0.41
C PRO A 372 32.74 -9.44 0.12
#